data_AF-A0A7C2U450-F1
#
_entry.id   AF-A0A7C2U450-F1
#
_cell.length_a   1.000
_cell.length_b   1.000
_cell.length_c   1.000
_cell.angle_alpha   90.00
_cell.angle_beta   90.00
_cell.angle_gamma   90.00
#
_symmetry.space_group_name_H-M   'P 1'
#
loop_
_entity.id
_entity.type
_entity.pdbx_description
1 polymer ?
#
loop_
_entity_poly.entity_id
_entity_poly.type
_entity_poly.pdbx_seq_one_letter_code
_entity_poly.pdbx_strand_id
1 'polypeptide(L)'
;MKKRFLIAGLAAAAVFVTVLGVAASLTVNSGNLGAGGATVNACDTDGVTTSYTVAWDNSDKRFEVTGVTVSDIDGCDQHSVQIALLGSGNTVLATSTTAKTVSGASDASVTFGATDLSAQPAAADVTNVQVTIYQ
;
A
#
# COMPACT_ATOMS: atom_id res chain seq x y z
N MET A 1 34.04 -32.06 -24.07
CA MET A 1 33.07 -30.98 -24.35
C MET A 1 32.06 -30.72 -23.22
N LYS A 2 31.69 -31.70 -22.38
CA LYS A 2 30.72 -31.51 -21.27
C LYS A 2 31.17 -30.56 -20.13
N LYS A 3 32.47 -30.47 -19.83
CA LYS A 3 33.02 -29.60 -18.77
C LYS A 3 32.97 -28.10 -19.11
N ARG A 4 32.97 -27.73 -20.40
CA ARG A 4 32.93 -26.33 -20.85
C ARG A 4 31.52 -25.74 -20.74
N PHE A 5 30.48 -26.55 -20.91
CA PHE A 5 29.09 -26.13 -20.71
C PHE A 5 28.71 -25.97 -19.23
N LEU A 6 29.31 -26.76 -18.33
CA LEU A 6 29.10 -26.59 -16.88
C LEU A 6 29.70 -25.28 -16.35
N ILE A 7 30.89 -24.90 -16.83
CA ILE A 7 31.53 -23.64 -16.45
C ILE A 7 30.79 -22.43 -17.04
N ALA A 8 30.32 -22.54 -18.29
CA ALA A 8 29.50 -21.49 -18.91
C ALA A 8 28.14 -21.32 -18.22
N GLY A 9 27.52 -22.42 -17.76
CA GLY A 9 26.27 -22.38 -17.00
C GLY A 9 26.44 -21.73 -15.62
N LEU A 10 27.53 -22.00 -14.92
CA LEU A 10 27.84 -21.36 -13.64
C LEU A 10 28.12 -19.86 -13.77
N ALA A 11 28.82 -19.46 -14.84
CA ALA A 11 29.12 -18.06 -15.12
C ALA A 11 27.85 -17.27 -15.50
N ALA A 12 26.92 -17.87 -16.26
CA ALA A 12 25.65 -17.24 -16.60
C ALA A 12 24.72 -17.10 -15.38
N ALA A 13 24.71 -18.08 -14.47
CA ALA A 13 23.94 -18.00 -13.23
C ALA A 13 24.45 -16.91 -12.28
N ALA A 14 25.76 -16.64 -12.24
CA ALA A 14 26.34 -15.61 -11.37
C ALA A 14 25.95 -14.18 -11.78
N VAL A 15 25.72 -13.91 -13.07
CA VAL A 15 25.35 -12.57 -13.57
C VAL A 15 23.87 -12.26 -13.37
N PHE A 16 22.99 -13.27 -13.39
CA PHE A 16 21.55 -13.06 -13.16
C PHE A 16 21.20 -12.77 -11.70
N VAL A 17 22.04 -13.15 -10.74
CA VAL A 17 21.80 -12.93 -9.30
C VAL A 17 22.05 -11.46 -8.89
N THR A 18 22.83 -10.69 -9.65
CA THR A 18 23.14 -9.29 -9.31
C THR A 18 22.10 -8.27 -9.75
N VAL A 19 21.09 -8.66 -10.54
CA VAL A 19 20.06 -7.73 -11.06
C VAL A 19 18.83 -7.64 -10.16
N LEU A 20 18.65 -8.55 -9.20
CA LEU A 20 17.49 -8.59 -8.31
C LEU A 20 17.59 -7.64 -7.09
N GLY A 21 18.61 -6.78 -7.01
CA GLY A 21 18.95 -6.07 -5.76
C GLY A 21 18.91 -4.55 -5.79
N VAL A 22 18.64 -3.87 -6.92
CA VAL A 22 18.79 -2.41 -7.00
C VAL A 22 17.67 -1.76 -7.81
N ALA A 23 16.52 -1.56 -7.16
CA ALA A 23 15.55 -0.53 -7.55
C ALA A 23 14.67 -0.04 -6.37
N ALA A 24 15.02 -0.37 -5.12
CA ALA A 24 14.36 0.22 -3.94
C ALA A 24 15.22 1.29 -3.24
N SER A 25 16.38 1.66 -3.79
CA SER A 25 17.13 2.83 -3.32
C SER A 25 16.61 4.10 -4.01
N LEU A 26 15.34 4.43 -3.78
CA LEU A 26 14.95 5.84 -3.88
C LEU A 26 15.41 6.50 -2.58
N THR A 27 16.48 7.28 -2.69
CA THR A 27 16.81 8.30 -1.70
C THR A 27 15.67 9.33 -1.71
N VAL A 28 14.70 9.15 -0.84
CA VAL A 28 13.57 10.06 -0.68
C VAL A 28 13.97 11.16 0.28
N ASN A 29 14.44 12.25 -0.32
CA ASN A 29 14.62 13.53 0.33
C ASN A 29 13.23 14.17 0.49
N SER A 30 12.69 14.14 1.71
CA SER A 30 11.62 15.01 2.24
C SER A 30 10.37 15.24 1.36
N GLY A 31 9.23 14.62 1.74
CA GLY A 31 7.89 15.01 1.30
C GLY A 31 7.06 13.83 0.77
N ASN A 32 6.09 13.38 1.58
CA ASN A 32 4.98 12.47 1.25
C ASN A 32 5.38 11.07 0.74
N LEU A 33 5.55 10.13 1.68
CA LEU A 33 5.76 8.71 1.38
C LEU A 33 4.59 7.90 1.94
N GLY A 34 3.75 7.38 1.05
CA GLY A 34 2.67 6.46 1.41
C GLY A 34 3.19 5.07 1.72
N ALA A 35 2.70 4.45 2.78
CA ALA A 35 3.14 3.15 3.26
C ALA A 35 2.68 2.00 2.34
N GLY A 36 3.50 1.67 1.34
CA GLY A 36 3.72 0.31 0.88
C GLY A 36 5.13 -0.08 1.31
N GLY A 37 5.29 -0.47 2.57
CA GLY A 37 6.58 -0.60 3.25
C GLY A 37 6.72 0.43 4.36
N ALA A 38 6.53 -0.01 5.60
CA ALA A 38 6.40 0.82 6.78
C ALA A 38 7.51 1.86 6.94
N THR A 39 7.12 3.13 7.00
CA THR A 39 7.53 4.04 8.08
C THR A 39 6.55 5.20 8.15
N VAL A 40 5.56 5.08 9.05
CA VAL A 40 4.64 6.15 9.47
C VAL A 40 5.38 7.18 10.36
N ASN A 41 6.67 7.39 10.10
CA ASN A 41 7.71 7.79 11.06
C ASN A 41 7.68 9.27 11.47
N ALA A 42 6.60 9.99 11.23
CA ALA A 42 6.45 11.38 11.67
C ALA A 42 5.64 11.50 12.97
N CYS A 43 4.59 10.70 13.14
CA CYS A 43 3.69 10.80 14.29
C CYS A 43 3.25 9.43 14.86
N ASP A 44 3.26 8.36 14.06
CA ASP A 44 2.85 7.02 14.45
C ASP A 44 4.08 6.08 14.35
N THR A 45 4.46 5.48 15.48
CA THR A 45 5.75 4.78 15.62
C THR A 45 5.62 3.26 15.67
N ASP A 46 4.41 2.77 15.85
CA ASP A 46 4.04 1.37 16.02
C ASP A 46 3.24 0.82 14.83
N GLY A 47 2.80 1.69 13.93
CA GLY A 47 2.20 1.38 12.66
C GLY A 47 0.69 1.23 12.74
N VAL A 48 0.04 1.31 11.58
CA VAL A 48 -1.42 1.23 11.47
C VAL A 48 -1.91 -0.16 11.07
N THR A 49 -3.14 -0.48 11.45
CA THR A 49 -3.88 -1.63 10.94
C THR A 49 -4.86 -1.20 9.86
N THR A 50 -4.88 -1.90 8.73
CA THR A 50 -5.85 -1.66 7.65
C THR A 50 -6.82 -2.82 7.51
N SER A 51 -8.11 -2.52 7.40
CA SER A 51 -9.16 -3.46 7.01
C SER A 51 -10.03 -2.85 5.92
N TYR A 52 -10.71 -3.68 5.15
CA TYR A 52 -11.64 -3.22 4.13
C TYR A 52 -12.94 -4.01 4.15
N THR A 53 -14.03 -3.33 3.81
CA THR A 53 -15.36 -3.92 3.65
C THR A 53 -15.64 -4.15 2.18
N VAL A 54 -16.35 -5.24 1.90
CA VAL A 54 -16.75 -5.62 0.54
C VAL A 54 -18.26 -5.74 0.45
N ALA A 55 -18.83 -5.35 -0.68
CA ALA A 55 -20.23 -5.59 -0.99
C ALA A 55 -20.38 -6.18 -2.39
N TRP A 56 -21.44 -6.96 -2.59
CA TRP A 56 -21.79 -7.47 -3.90
C TRP A 56 -22.37 -6.35 -4.77
N ASP A 57 -21.76 -6.10 -5.92
CA ASP A 57 -22.32 -5.23 -6.94
C ASP A 57 -23.08 -6.06 -7.99
N ASN A 58 -24.35 -5.72 -8.19
CA ASN A 58 -25.23 -6.46 -9.09
C ASN A 58 -25.09 -6.04 -10.57
N SER A 59 -24.42 -4.93 -10.86
CA SER A 59 -24.14 -4.45 -12.21
C SER A 59 -22.91 -5.17 -12.78
N ASP A 60 -21.83 -5.22 -12.00
CA ASP A 60 -20.54 -5.81 -12.36
C ASP A 60 -20.43 -7.30 -11.99
N LYS A 61 -21.43 -7.83 -11.26
CA LYS A 61 -21.55 -9.24 -10.84
C LYS A 61 -20.30 -9.73 -10.08
N ARG A 62 -19.80 -8.91 -9.16
CA ARG A 62 -18.60 -9.19 -8.36
C ARG A 62 -18.66 -8.53 -6.98
N PHE A 63 -17.76 -8.95 -6.08
CA PHE A 63 -17.54 -8.24 -4.82
C PHE A 63 -16.57 -7.09 -5.03
N GLU A 64 -16.94 -5.90 -4.55
CA GLU A 64 -16.16 -4.69 -4.66
C GLU A 64 -15.83 -4.12 -3.29
N VAL A 65 -14.68 -3.45 -3.19
CA VAL A 65 -14.32 -2.74 -1.96
C VAL A 65 -15.21 -1.50 -1.82
N THR A 66 -15.98 -1.45 -0.74
CA THR A 66 -16.92 -0.35 -0.44
C THR A 66 -16.51 0.48 0.75
N GLY A 67 -15.45 0.09 1.45
CA GLY A 67 -14.88 0.90 2.50
C GLY A 67 -13.54 0.38 2.97
N VAL A 68 -12.79 1.27 3.59
CA VAL A 68 -11.48 0.98 4.18
C VAL A 68 -11.43 1.65 5.54
N THR A 69 -11.03 0.89 6.55
CA THR A 69 -10.78 1.42 7.89
C THR A 69 -9.30 1.29 8.18
N VAL A 70 -8.70 2.42 8.56
CA VAL A 70 -7.37 2.51 9.13
C VAL A 70 -7.54 2.68 10.63
N SER A 71 -7.01 1.76 11.43
CA SER A 71 -7.08 1.77 12.90
C SER A 71 -5.68 1.73 13.50
N ASP A 72 -5.63 1.81 14.83
CA ASP A 72 -4.40 1.79 15.62
C ASP A 72 -3.47 2.95 15.22
N ILE A 73 -4.07 4.12 14.96
CA ILE A 73 -3.32 5.34 14.63
C ILE A 73 -2.96 6.07 15.92
N ASP A 74 -1.66 6.11 16.23
CA ASP A 74 -1.13 6.74 17.43
C ASP A 74 -0.34 8.02 17.13
N GLY A 75 -0.44 9.01 18.01
CA GLY A 75 0.37 10.25 17.95
C GLY A 75 0.09 11.19 16.78
N CYS A 76 -0.81 10.83 15.86
CA CYS A 76 -1.14 11.58 14.65
C CYS A 76 -2.41 12.45 14.75
N ASP A 77 -2.81 12.90 15.94
CA ASP A 77 -3.99 13.78 16.08
C ASP A 77 -3.90 14.99 15.14
N GLN A 78 -5.03 15.37 14.55
CA GLN A 78 -5.15 16.45 13.55
C GLN A 78 -4.38 16.26 12.24
N HIS A 79 -3.74 15.12 12.01
CA HIS A 79 -3.13 14.82 10.72
C HIS A 79 -4.17 14.31 9.73
N SER A 80 -3.91 14.54 8.45
CA SER A 80 -4.69 14.05 7.33
C SER A 80 -4.23 12.65 6.91
N VAL A 81 -5.19 11.76 6.70
CA VAL A 81 -4.99 10.41 6.18
C VAL A 81 -5.52 10.33 4.76
N GLN A 82 -4.74 9.74 3.88
CA GLN A 82 -5.15 9.29 2.55
C GLN A 82 -4.76 7.84 2.33
N ILE A 83 -5.50 7.18 1.46
CA ILE A 83 -5.29 5.77 1.15
C ILE A 83 -5.22 5.52 -0.36
N ALA A 84 -4.52 4.47 -0.74
CA ALA A 84 -4.55 3.90 -2.07
C ALA A 84 -4.74 2.37 -2.00
N LEU A 85 -5.72 1.85 -2.72
CA LEU A 85 -5.91 0.42 -2.93
C LEU A 85 -5.00 -0.02 -4.06
N LEU A 86 -4.11 -0.96 -3.76
CA LEU A 86 -3.08 -1.43 -4.67
C LEU A 86 -3.36 -2.86 -5.13
N GLY A 87 -3.25 -3.08 -6.43
CA GLY A 87 -3.25 -4.40 -7.05
C GLY A 87 -1.85 -4.96 -7.24
N SER A 88 -1.78 -6.10 -7.94
CA SER A 88 -0.52 -6.77 -8.22
C SER A 88 0.52 -5.83 -8.81
N GLY A 89 1.76 -5.91 -8.34
CA GLY A 89 2.84 -5.04 -8.79
C GLY A 89 2.72 -3.57 -8.34
N ASN A 90 1.97 -3.31 -7.26
CA ASN A 90 1.69 -1.96 -6.73
C ASN A 90 0.95 -1.04 -7.71
N THR A 91 0.10 -1.63 -8.55
CA THR A 91 -0.76 -0.87 -9.46
C THR A 91 -1.86 -0.18 -8.65
N VAL A 92 -2.04 1.13 -8.84
CA VAL A 92 -3.09 1.89 -8.13
C VAL A 92 -4.45 1.56 -8.76
N LEU A 93 -5.33 0.93 -7.99
CA LEU A 93 -6.68 0.57 -8.40
C LEU A 93 -7.71 1.63 -8.00
N ALA A 94 -7.54 2.23 -6.83
CA ALA A 94 -8.34 3.35 -6.36
C ALA A 94 -7.58 4.15 -5.31
N THR A 95 -7.93 5.43 -5.15
CA THR A 95 -7.40 6.30 -4.09
C THR A 95 -8.53 6.98 -3.36
N SER A 96 -8.29 7.43 -2.12
CA SER A 96 -9.21 8.35 -1.45
C SER A 96 -9.29 9.67 -2.23
N THR A 97 -10.50 10.14 -2.52
CA THR A 97 -10.76 11.43 -3.20
C THR A 97 -10.59 12.61 -2.24
N THR A 98 -10.84 12.37 -0.96
CA THR A 98 -10.74 13.37 0.11
C THR A 98 -9.90 12.80 1.24
N ALA A 99 -9.03 13.62 1.82
CA ALA A 99 -8.33 13.24 3.03
C ALA A 99 -9.28 13.26 4.23
N LYS A 100 -9.04 12.39 5.19
CA LYS A 100 -9.79 12.36 6.46
C LYS A 100 -8.85 12.75 7.58
N THR A 101 -9.32 13.58 8.51
CA THR A 101 -8.49 13.99 9.66
C THR A 101 -8.58 12.94 10.76
N VAL A 102 -7.43 12.56 11.33
CA VAL A 102 -7.35 11.75 12.54
C VAL A 102 -7.90 12.57 13.70
N SER A 103 -8.81 11.98 14.46
CA SER A 103 -9.31 12.56 15.70
C SER A 103 -8.92 11.67 16.88
N GLY A 104 -8.15 12.20 17.81
CA GLY A 104 -7.67 11.48 18.97
C GLY A 104 -6.16 11.24 18.93
N ALA A 105 -5.55 11.15 20.11
CA ALA A 105 -4.11 11.04 20.28
C ALA A 105 -3.58 9.59 20.36
N SER A 106 -4.46 8.63 20.62
CA SER A 106 -4.13 7.20 20.75
C SER A 106 -5.30 6.33 20.28
N ASP A 107 -4.98 5.17 19.72
CA ASP A 107 -5.87 4.16 19.13
C ASP A 107 -6.91 4.77 18.19
N ALA A 108 -6.52 5.82 17.45
CA ALA A 108 -7.46 6.51 16.58
C ALA A 108 -7.78 5.66 15.34
N SER A 109 -8.98 5.86 14.80
CA SER A 109 -9.40 5.18 13.58
C SER A 109 -10.07 6.15 12.61
N VAL A 110 -9.89 5.86 11.33
CA VAL A 110 -10.40 6.64 10.22
C VAL A 110 -11.03 5.69 9.21
N THR A 111 -12.27 5.97 8.81
CA THR A 111 -13.01 5.18 7.84
C THR A 111 -13.29 5.97 6.57
N PHE A 112 -13.00 5.33 5.44
CA PHE A 112 -13.34 5.77 4.10
C PHE A 112 -14.52 4.92 3.62
N GLY A 113 -15.62 5.56 3.22
CA GLY A 113 -16.76 4.89 2.59
C GLY A 113 -16.62 4.82 1.07
N ALA A 114 -17.58 4.18 0.40
CA ALA A 114 -17.55 3.97 -1.04
C ALA A 114 -17.45 5.29 -1.84
N THR A 115 -18.07 6.36 -1.35
CA THR A 115 -18.04 7.69 -1.97
C THR A 115 -16.73 8.44 -1.73
N ASP A 116 -15.93 8.02 -0.75
CA ASP A 116 -14.61 8.59 -0.50
C ASP A 116 -13.54 7.99 -1.41
N LEU A 117 -13.85 6.93 -2.18
CA LEU A 117 -12.93 6.26 -3.10
C LEU A 117 -13.15 6.73 -4.54
N SER A 118 -12.07 6.84 -5.31
CA SER A 118 -12.12 7.24 -6.72
C SER A 118 -12.80 6.22 -7.64
N ALA A 119 -12.81 4.96 -7.20
CA ALA A 119 -13.45 3.82 -7.86
C ALA A 119 -13.65 2.69 -6.83
N GLN A 120 -14.50 1.73 -7.15
CA GLN A 120 -14.74 0.52 -6.36
C GLN A 120 -14.10 -0.68 -7.07
N PRO A 121 -12.82 -0.99 -6.81
CA PRO A 121 -12.16 -2.10 -7.48
C PRO A 121 -12.72 -3.44 -6.98
N ALA A 122 -12.57 -4.47 -7.80
CA ALA A 122 -12.90 -5.83 -7.40
C ALA A 122 -12.03 -6.23 -6.20
N ALA A 123 -12.65 -6.79 -5.16
CA ALA A 123 -11.96 -7.18 -3.94
C ALA A 123 -10.85 -8.21 -4.18
N ALA A 124 -10.97 -9.03 -5.23
CA ALA A 124 -9.97 -10.02 -5.62
C ALA A 124 -8.70 -9.41 -6.23
N ASP A 125 -8.80 -8.20 -6.79
CA ASP A 125 -7.67 -7.51 -7.42
C ASP A 125 -6.86 -6.70 -6.41
N VAL A 126 -7.45 -6.38 -5.25
CA VAL A 126 -6.78 -5.65 -4.17
C VAL A 126 -5.83 -6.58 -3.42
N THR A 127 -4.54 -6.27 -3.50
CA THR A 127 -3.46 -7.03 -2.85
C THR A 127 -2.86 -6.31 -1.65
N ASN A 128 -2.99 -4.98 -1.60
CA ASN A 128 -2.44 -4.17 -0.52
C ASN A 128 -3.21 -2.85 -0.36
N VAL A 129 -3.15 -2.25 0.83
CA VAL A 129 -3.67 -0.92 1.13
C VAL A 129 -2.52 -0.04 1.56
N GLN A 130 -2.24 0.99 0.77
CA GLN A 130 -1.24 1.99 1.11
C GLN A 130 -1.89 3.11 1.92
N VAL A 131 -1.31 3.43 3.07
CA VAL A 131 -1.78 4.52 3.95
C VAL A 131 -0.75 5.63 3.96
N THR A 132 -1.19 6.88 3.82
CA THR A 132 -0.35 8.08 3.90
C THR A 132 -0.92 9.01 4.95
N ILE A 133 -0.11 9.36 5.95
CA ILE A 133 -0.48 10.32 7.00
C ILE A 133 0.42 11.56 6.86
N TYR A 134 -0.18 12.76 6.85
CA TYR A 134 0.52 14.03 6.67
C TYR A 134 -0.17 15.19 7.39
N GLN A 135 0.56 16.29 7.64
CA GLN A 135 0.04 17.50 8.25
C GLN A 135 -0.48 18.50 7.20
#